data_AF-A0A919WIA3-F1
#
_entry.id   AF-A0A919WIA3-F1
#
_cell.length_a   1.000
_cell.length_b   1.000
_cell.length_c   1.000
_cell.angle_alpha   90.00
_cell.angle_beta   90.00
_cell.angle_gamma   90.00
#
_symmetry.space_group_name_H-M   'P 1'
#
loop_
_entity.id
_entity.type
_entity.pdbx_description
1 polymer ?
#
loop_
_entity_poly.entity_id
_entity_poly.type
_entity_poly.pdbx_seq_one_letter_code
_entity_poly.pdbx_strand_id
1 'polypeptide(L)'
;MLHLEDDVDLCIMPLKPVLDRANSLGFDIFNYHINVTDLPSEDDLKKLKAIEDIIMVGYPNGLWDEHNNLPIFRKGITETHPNIDYDGKVQFLIDCACFPGSSGSPVVILNEGLFSSREAVIAGDRLIFLSILFAGPIYNVEGEYL
;
A
#
# COMPACT_ATOMS: atom_id res chain seq x y z
N MET A 1 -8.13 -14.91 9.93
CA MET A 1 -8.20 -14.44 11.33
C MET A 1 -8.34 -12.94 11.28
N LEU A 2 -9.42 -12.39 11.83
CA LEU A 2 -9.60 -10.94 11.94
C LEU A 2 -8.69 -10.39 13.04
N HIS A 3 -8.39 -9.10 12.99
CA HIS A 3 -7.76 -8.39 14.11
C HIS A 3 -8.62 -8.52 15.38
N LEU A 4 -7.99 -8.42 16.55
CA LEU A 4 -8.70 -8.57 17.83
C LEU A 4 -9.52 -7.34 18.20
N GLU A 5 -9.11 -6.18 17.72
CA GLU A 5 -9.79 -4.90 17.91
C GLU A 5 -10.77 -4.68 16.76
N ASP A 6 -12.05 -4.46 17.08
CA ASP A 6 -13.15 -4.37 16.10
C ASP A 6 -13.06 -3.15 15.18
N ASP A 7 -12.33 -2.11 15.58
CA ASP A 7 -12.11 -0.90 14.81
C ASP A 7 -10.90 -0.98 13.85
N VAL A 8 -10.20 -2.12 13.81
CA VAL A 8 -9.09 -2.38 12.90
C VAL A 8 -9.53 -3.32 11.78
N ASP A 9 -9.65 -2.76 10.57
CA ASP A 9 -10.01 -3.51 9.35
C ASP A 9 -8.80 -4.26 8.77
N LEU A 10 -8.31 -5.25 9.51
CA LEU A 10 -7.20 -6.10 9.10
C LEU A 10 -7.50 -7.57 9.34
N CYS A 11 -7.08 -8.42 8.41
CA CYS A 11 -7.15 -9.87 8.60
C CYS A 11 -5.92 -10.58 8.06
N ILE A 12 -5.66 -11.76 8.62
CA ILE A 12 -4.58 -12.66 8.21
C ILE A 12 -5.18 -13.92 7.58
N MET A 13 -4.69 -14.28 6.41
CA MET A 13 -5.00 -15.52 5.71
C MET A 13 -3.73 -16.34 5.45
N PRO A 14 -3.68 -17.63 5.83
CA PRO A 14 -2.55 -18.50 5.48
C PRO A 14 -2.42 -18.65 3.96
N LEU A 15 -1.29 -18.21 3.41
CA LEU A 15 -1.04 -18.26 1.95
C LEU A 15 -0.56 -19.65 1.47
N LYS A 16 0.21 -20.38 2.29
CA LYS A 16 0.83 -21.66 1.90
C LYS A 16 -0.16 -22.68 1.32
N PRO A 17 -1.35 -22.94 1.92
CA PRO A 17 -2.31 -23.89 1.34
C PRO A 17 -2.79 -23.50 -0.06
N VAL A 18 -2.89 -22.19 -0.35
CA VAL A 18 -3.28 -21.67 -1.67
C VAL A 18 -2.17 -21.93 -2.69
N LEU A 19 -0.92 -21.64 -2.33
CA LEU A 19 0.24 -21.89 -3.19
C LEU A 19 0.43 -23.38 -3.47
N ASP A 20 0.36 -24.22 -2.44
CA ASP A 20 0.49 -25.68 -2.58
C ASP A 20 -0.60 -26.23 -3.51
N ARG A 21 -1.85 -25.74 -3.39
CA ARG A 21 -2.94 -26.13 -4.27
C ARG A 21 -2.72 -25.67 -5.71
N ALA A 22 -2.30 -24.43 -5.93
CA ALA A 22 -2.02 -23.91 -7.26
C ALA A 22 -0.91 -24.69 -7.97
N ASN A 23 0.18 -24.97 -7.25
CA ASN A 23 1.28 -25.81 -7.74
C ASN A 23 0.79 -27.21 -8.11
N SER A 24 -0.11 -27.82 -7.32
CA SER A 24 -0.68 -29.14 -7.64
C SER A 24 -1.53 -29.15 -8.93
N LEU A 25 -2.00 -27.98 -9.37
CA LEU A 25 -2.77 -27.79 -10.60
C LEU A 25 -1.88 -27.35 -11.78
N GLY A 26 -0.56 -27.24 -11.58
CA GLY A 26 0.39 -26.81 -12.60
C GLY A 26 0.53 -25.30 -12.76
N PHE A 27 0.00 -24.50 -11.82
CA PHE A 27 0.20 -23.05 -11.81
C PHE A 27 1.40 -22.68 -10.94
N ASP A 28 2.36 -21.96 -11.51
CA ASP A 28 3.44 -21.31 -10.77
C ASP A 28 3.03 -19.86 -10.47
N ILE A 29 2.68 -19.58 -9.21
CA ILE A 29 2.20 -18.27 -8.78
C ILE A 29 3.40 -17.40 -8.43
N PHE A 30 3.65 -16.38 -9.26
CA PHE A 30 4.52 -15.28 -8.88
C PHE A 30 3.98 -14.60 -7.62
N ASN A 31 4.84 -14.48 -6.60
CA ASN A 31 4.53 -13.77 -5.38
C ASN A 31 5.74 -12.95 -4.94
N TYR A 32 5.47 -11.78 -4.40
CA TYR A 32 6.46 -10.92 -3.78
C TYR A 32 6.11 -10.75 -2.31
N HIS A 33 7.10 -10.90 -1.44
CA HIS A 33 6.93 -10.82 0.00
C HIS A 33 7.51 -9.52 0.55
N ILE A 34 6.69 -8.78 1.28
CA ILE A 34 7.15 -7.71 2.17
C ILE A 34 7.75 -8.40 3.40
N ASN A 35 9.01 -8.10 3.67
CA ASN A 35 9.78 -8.66 4.77
C ASN A 35 9.75 -7.71 5.96
N VAL A 36 10.14 -8.23 7.14
CA VAL A 36 10.27 -7.42 8.35
C VAL A 36 11.24 -6.26 8.16
N THR A 37 12.26 -6.42 7.31
CA THR A 37 13.23 -5.38 6.95
C THR A 37 12.64 -4.24 6.13
N ASP A 38 11.49 -4.45 5.49
CA ASP A 38 10.80 -3.43 4.71
C ASP A 38 9.85 -2.60 5.61
N LEU A 39 9.61 -3.05 6.85
CA LEU A 39 8.87 -2.27 7.85
C LEU A 39 9.77 -1.17 8.41
N PRO A 40 9.28 0.08 8.48
CA PRO A 40 10.08 1.19 8.98
C PRO A 40 10.26 1.08 10.50
N SER A 41 11.47 1.38 10.96
CA SER A 41 11.68 1.75 12.37
C SER A 41 11.21 3.18 12.63
N GLU A 42 11.08 3.56 13.91
CA GLU A 42 10.80 4.96 14.28
C GLU A 42 11.84 5.93 13.69
N ASP A 43 13.10 5.52 13.60
CA ASP A 43 14.16 6.36 13.06
C ASP A 43 14.09 6.48 11.54
N ASP A 44 13.57 5.47 10.85
CA ASP A 44 13.28 5.57 9.41
C ASP A 44 12.14 6.57 9.17
N LEU A 45 11.07 6.50 9.97
CA LEU A 45 9.94 7.41 9.90
C LEU A 45 10.33 8.87 10.18
N LYS A 46 11.26 9.12 11.13
CA LYS A 46 11.76 10.48 11.45
C LYS A 46 12.57 11.12 10.32
N LYS A 47 13.18 10.30 9.45
CA LYS A 47 14.00 10.74 8.30
C LYS A 47 13.15 11.02 7.06
N LEU A 48 11.86 10.67 7.07
CA LEU A 48 10.95 11.00 6.00
C LEU A 48 10.80 12.51 5.84
N LYS A 49 10.57 12.94 4.61
CA LYS A 49 10.18 14.32 4.29
C LYS A 49 8.77 14.59 4.80
N ALA A 50 8.40 15.87 4.83
CA ALA A 50 7.03 16.30 5.11
C ALA A 50 6.00 15.64 4.16
N ILE A 51 6.39 15.45 2.89
CA ILE A 51 5.61 14.79 1.85
C ILE A 51 6.52 13.77 1.15
N GLU A 52 6.06 12.53 1.10
CA GLU A 52 6.74 11.44 0.39
C GLU A 52 5.94 11.00 -0.83
N ASP A 53 6.65 10.65 -1.89
CA ASP A 53 6.07 9.92 -3.02
C ASP A 53 5.73 8.50 -2.53
N ILE A 54 4.53 8.04 -2.84
CA ILE A 54 4.09 6.68 -2.54
C ILE A 54 3.73 5.92 -3.81
N ILE A 55 3.86 4.61 -3.74
CA ILE A 55 3.32 3.66 -4.69
C ILE A 55 2.27 2.80 -3.98
N MET A 56 1.10 2.71 -4.58
CA MET A 56 0.04 1.80 -4.18
C MET A 56 -0.11 0.72 -5.24
N VAL A 57 -0.23 -0.54 -4.81
CA VAL A 57 -0.34 -1.70 -5.73
C VAL A 57 -1.62 -2.45 -5.44
N GLY A 58 -2.47 -2.66 -6.43
CA GLY A 58 -3.72 -3.38 -6.19
C GLY A 58 -4.58 -3.57 -7.43
N TYR A 59 -5.87 -3.81 -7.20
CA TYR A 59 -6.85 -4.20 -8.23
C TYR A 59 -8.04 -3.23 -8.27
N PRO A 60 -7.80 -1.94 -8.61
CA PRO A 60 -8.83 -0.90 -8.60
C PRO A 60 -9.96 -1.25 -9.58
N ASN A 61 -11.20 -1.13 -9.13
CA ASN A 61 -12.43 -1.55 -9.83
C ASN A 61 -12.43 -3.01 -10.29
N GLY A 62 -11.63 -3.87 -9.63
CA GLY A 62 -11.41 -5.23 -10.09
C GLY A 62 -10.70 -5.29 -11.44
N LEU A 63 -9.95 -4.24 -11.83
CA LEU A 63 -9.14 -4.23 -13.04
C LEU A 63 -7.75 -4.80 -12.73
N TRP A 64 -7.27 -5.64 -13.64
CA TRP A 64 -5.92 -6.19 -13.63
C TRP A 64 -5.47 -6.45 -15.07
N ASP A 65 -4.19 -6.72 -15.26
CA ASP A 65 -3.72 -7.27 -16.52
C ASP A 65 -4.18 -8.73 -16.62
N GLU A 66 -5.28 -8.98 -17.32
CA GLU A 66 -5.85 -10.33 -17.48
C GLU A 66 -4.89 -11.31 -18.15
N HIS A 67 -4.05 -10.83 -19.06
CA HIS A 67 -3.13 -11.68 -19.81
C HIS A 67 -1.94 -12.10 -18.96
N ASN A 68 -1.31 -11.16 -18.26
CA ASN A 68 -0.11 -11.43 -17.46
C ASN A 68 -0.41 -11.69 -15.97
N ASN A 69 -1.65 -11.53 -15.55
CA ASN A 69 -2.12 -11.64 -14.17
C ASN A 69 -1.38 -10.71 -13.19
N LEU A 70 -1.15 -9.45 -13.61
CA LEU A 70 -0.42 -8.44 -12.84
C LEU A 70 -1.33 -7.37 -12.24
N PRO A 71 -0.96 -6.81 -11.07
CA PRO A 71 -1.71 -5.72 -10.45
C PRO A 71 -1.48 -4.39 -11.17
N ILE A 72 -2.30 -3.41 -10.83
CA ILE A 72 -2.16 -2.03 -11.29
C ILE A 72 -1.41 -1.22 -10.23
N PHE A 73 -0.36 -0.53 -10.68
CA PHE A 73 0.42 0.40 -9.88
C PHE A 73 -0.16 1.81 -9.98
N ARG A 74 -0.20 2.51 -8.84
CA ARG A 74 -0.60 3.92 -8.76
C ARG A 74 0.44 4.69 -7.98
N LYS A 75 0.80 5.86 -8.49
CA LYS A 75 1.66 6.80 -7.79
C LYS A 75 0.81 7.90 -7.17
N GLY A 76 1.13 8.26 -5.94
CA GLY A 76 0.52 9.36 -5.20
C GLY A 76 1.52 9.96 -4.23
N ILE A 77 1.01 10.69 -3.24
CA ILE A 77 1.82 11.26 -2.16
C ILE A 77 1.17 11.02 -0.79
N THR A 78 1.96 11.13 0.27
CA THR A 78 1.41 11.28 1.63
C THR A 78 0.78 12.67 1.77
N GLU A 79 -0.47 12.74 2.24
CA GLU A 79 -1.15 14.00 2.55
C GLU A 79 -0.92 14.42 4.02
N THR A 80 -0.71 13.44 4.91
CA THR A 80 -0.23 13.68 6.27
C THR A 80 1.03 12.86 6.56
N HIS A 81 1.85 13.32 7.51
CA HIS A 81 3.13 12.68 7.82
C HIS A 81 2.92 11.30 8.46
N PRO A 82 3.50 10.19 7.95
CA PRO A 82 3.27 8.83 8.47
C PRO A 82 3.69 8.59 9.91
N ASN A 83 4.63 9.38 10.43
CA ASN A 83 5.10 9.30 11.83
C ASN A 83 4.21 10.06 12.84
N ILE A 84 3.03 10.55 12.42
CA ILE A 84 2.14 11.34 13.26
C ILE A 84 0.74 10.77 13.14
N ASP A 85 0.17 10.36 14.27
CA ASP A 85 -1.20 9.87 14.35
C ASP A 85 -2.20 10.93 13.85
N TYR A 86 -2.98 10.55 12.84
CA TYR A 86 -4.03 11.41 12.30
C TYR A 86 -5.32 11.25 13.10
N ASP A 87 -5.78 12.36 13.69
CA ASP A 87 -6.98 12.43 14.54
C ASP A 87 -6.93 11.47 15.74
N GLY A 88 -5.75 11.33 16.35
CA GLY A 88 -5.53 10.47 17.52
C GLY A 88 -5.57 8.97 17.21
N LYS A 89 -5.56 8.59 15.94
CA LYS A 89 -5.54 7.20 15.46
C LYS A 89 -4.24 6.93 14.71
N VAL A 90 -3.75 5.69 14.81
CA VAL A 90 -2.56 5.21 14.11
C VAL A 90 -2.88 5.02 12.63
N GLN A 91 -2.99 6.13 11.92
CA GLN A 91 -3.34 6.22 10.50
C GLN A 91 -2.78 7.53 9.93
N PHE A 92 -2.69 7.61 8.61
CA PHE A 92 -2.31 8.82 7.88
C PHE A 92 -3.10 8.90 6.57
N LEU A 93 -3.16 10.10 5.99
CA LEU A 93 -3.86 10.36 4.74
C LEU A 93 -2.89 10.29 3.55
N ILE A 94 -3.43 9.88 2.40
CA ILE A 94 -2.71 9.87 1.12
C ILE A 94 -3.54 10.57 0.05
N ASP A 95 -2.85 11.28 -0.84
CA ASP A 95 -3.42 11.72 -2.10
C ASP A 95 -2.98 10.73 -3.19
N CYS A 96 -3.88 9.81 -3.51
CA CYS A 96 -3.70 8.81 -4.54
C CYS A 96 -5.08 8.49 -5.14
N ALA A 97 -5.09 8.09 -6.42
CA ALA A 97 -6.33 7.71 -7.10
C ALA A 97 -6.86 6.36 -6.56
N CYS A 98 -7.59 6.43 -5.45
CA CYS A 98 -8.21 5.30 -4.78
C CYS A 98 -9.61 5.07 -5.36
N PHE A 99 -9.80 3.92 -6.01
CA PHE A 99 -11.09 3.55 -6.60
C PHE A 99 -11.72 2.40 -5.79
N PRO A 100 -13.03 2.12 -5.94
CA PRO A 100 -13.64 0.91 -5.39
C PRO A 100 -12.77 -0.33 -5.68
N GLY A 101 -12.58 -1.23 -4.72
CA GLY A 101 -11.66 -2.37 -4.89
C GLY A 101 -10.16 -2.06 -4.66
N SER A 102 -9.80 -0.81 -4.34
CA SER A 102 -8.45 -0.48 -3.85
C SER A 102 -8.25 -0.84 -2.37
N SER A 103 -9.29 -1.14 -1.59
CA SER A 103 -9.13 -1.61 -0.21
C SER A 103 -8.27 -2.88 -0.15
N GLY A 104 -7.40 -2.96 0.86
CA GLY A 104 -6.39 -4.01 1.00
C GLY A 104 -5.10 -3.77 0.21
N SER A 105 -4.99 -2.68 -0.57
CA SER A 105 -3.79 -2.41 -1.37
C SER A 105 -2.62 -2.00 -0.48
N PRO A 106 -1.43 -2.63 -0.59
CA PRO A 106 -0.22 -2.14 0.05
C PRO A 106 0.17 -0.76 -0.47
N VAL A 107 0.62 0.09 0.44
CA VAL A 107 1.18 1.42 0.19
C VAL A 107 2.64 1.43 0.63
N VAL A 108 3.53 1.78 -0.29
CA VAL A 108 4.98 1.76 -0.06
C VAL A 108 5.62 3.07 -0.49
N ILE A 109 6.75 3.43 0.12
CA ILE A 109 7.71 4.36 -0.48
C ILE A 109 8.70 3.52 -1.28
N LEU A 110 8.86 3.85 -2.55
CA LEU A 110 9.88 3.27 -3.42
C LEU A 110 10.74 4.42 -3.95
N ASN A 111 12.01 4.44 -3.58
CA ASN A 111 12.99 5.36 -4.13
C ASN A 111 14.12 4.57 -4.79
N GLU A 112 14.55 5.02 -5.96
CA GLU A 112 15.57 4.36 -6.75
C GLU A 112 16.65 5.39 -7.11
N GLY A 113 17.92 5.00 -7.04
CA GLY A 113 19.04 5.85 -7.40
C GLY A 113 19.32 6.97 -6.41
N LEU A 114 18.96 8.22 -6.72
CA LEU A 114 19.23 9.39 -5.88
C LEU A 114 17.93 9.98 -5.37
N PHE A 115 17.80 10.08 -4.04
CA PHE A 115 16.61 10.66 -3.41
C PHE A 115 16.98 11.52 -2.20
N SER A 116 16.11 12.48 -1.89
CA SER A 116 16.26 13.34 -0.71
C SER A 116 15.51 12.76 0.48
N SER A 117 16.18 12.61 1.62
CA SER A 117 15.55 12.51 2.93
C SER A 117 15.33 13.90 3.53
N ARG A 118 14.84 13.95 4.77
CA ARG A 118 14.75 15.20 5.54
C ARG A 118 16.10 15.90 5.73
N GLU A 119 17.19 15.13 5.80
CA GLU A 119 18.50 15.62 6.28
C GLU A 119 19.58 15.63 5.18
N ALA A 120 19.47 14.74 4.18
CA ALA A 120 20.51 14.55 3.20
C ALA A 120 19.97 14.04 1.86
N VAL A 121 20.82 14.08 0.84
CA VAL A 121 20.63 13.30 -0.38
C VAL A 121 21.26 11.93 -0.16
N ILE A 122 20.50 10.87 -0.40
CA ILE A 122 20.88 9.48 -0.25
C ILE A 122 21.03 8.87 -1.64
N ALA A 123 22.08 8.06 -1.81
CA ALA A 123 22.31 7.25 -2.99
C ALA A 123 22.03 5.77 -2.68
N GLY A 124 21.21 5.13 -3.50
CA GLY A 124 20.78 3.75 -3.36
C GLY A 124 19.27 3.60 -3.54
N ASP A 125 18.80 2.38 -3.37
CA ASP A 125 17.38 2.05 -3.48
C ASP A 125 16.79 1.84 -2.08
N ARG A 126 15.54 2.26 -1.91
CA ARG A 126 14.82 2.20 -0.64
C ARG A 126 13.39 1.75 -0.89
N LEU A 127 13.00 0.65 -0.26
CA LEU A 127 11.62 0.20 -0.13
C LEU A 127 11.20 0.32 1.33
N ILE A 128 10.10 1.03 1.60
CA ILE A 128 9.48 1.09 2.92
C ILE A 128 8.00 0.74 2.76
N PHE A 129 7.55 -0.30 3.45
CA PHE A 129 6.14 -0.59 3.58
C PHE A 129 5.50 0.32 4.63
N LEU A 130 4.60 1.20 4.21
CA LEU A 130 3.96 2.15 5.11
C LEU A 130 2.69 1.58 5.74
N SER A 131 1.77 1.08 4.92
CA SER A 131 0.44 0.66 5.39
C SER A 131 -0.34 -0.11 4.32
N ILE A 132 -1.57 -0.48 4.67
CA ILE A 132 -2.60 -1.07 3.82
C ILE A 132 -3.74 -0.06 3.70
N LEU A 133 -4.18 0.26 2.48
CA LEU A 133 -5.34 1.12 2.27
C LEU A 133 -6.60 0.40 2.79
N PHE A 134 -7.31 0.99 3.76
CA PHE A 134 -8.57 0.42 4.26
C PHE A 134 -9.79 1.31 3.97
N ALA A 135 -9.60 2.64 3.87
CA ALA A 135 -10.69 3.59 3.65
C ALA A 135 -10.30 4.67 2.63
N GLY A 136 -11.30 5.17 1.90
CA GLY A 136 -11.17 6.28 0.96
C GLY A 136 -12.53 6.93 0.70
N PRO A 137 -12.55 8.16 0.16
CA PRO A 137 -13.81 8.85 -0.15
C PRO A 137 -14.59 8.10 -1.24
N ILE A 138 -15.87 7.81 -0.96
CA ILE A 138 -16.79 7.25 -1.94
C ILE A 138 -17.54 8.40 -2.60
N TYR A 139 -17.18 8.73 -3.84
CA TYR A 139 -17.93 9.69 -4.64
C TYR A 139 -19.09 8.98 -5.37
N ASN A 140 -20.31 9.12 -4.86
CA ASN A 140 -21.51 8.83 -5.64
C ASN A 140 -21.76 10.02 -6.57
N VAL A 141 -21.36 9.89 -7.84
CA VAL A 141 -21.72 10.87 -8.86
C VAL A 141 -23.12 10.52 -9.36
N GLU A 142 -24.16 11.00 -8.68
CA GLU A 142 -25.51 11.08 -9.26
C GLU A 142 -25.52 12.23 -10.26
N GLY A 143 -25.33 11.91 -11.54
CA GLY A 143 -25.48 12.90 -12.61
C GLY A 143 -26.95 13.15 -12.90
N GLU A 144 -27.50 14.27 -12.43
CA GLU A 144 -28.68 14.86 -13.08
C GLU A 144 -28.21 15.69 -14.27
N TYR A 145 -28.65 15.31 -15.47
CA TYR A 145 -28.57 16.18 -16.64
C TYR A 145 -29.53 17.36 -16.41
N LEU A 146 -29.01 18.60 -16.45
CA LEU A 146 -29.84 19.79 -16.65
C LEU A 146 -30.34 19.86 -18.10
#